data_AF-A0A412XWI4-F1
#
_entry.id   AF-A0A412XWI4-F1
#
_cell.length_a   1.000
_cell.length_b   1.000
_cell.length_c   1.000
_cell.angle_alpha   90.00
_cell.angle_beta   90.00
_cell.angle_gamma   90.00
#
_symmetry.space_group_name_H-M   'P 1'
#
loop_
_entity.id
_entity.type
_entity.pdbx_description
1 polymer ?
#
loop_
_entity_poly.entity_id
_entity_poly.type
_entity_poly.pdbx_seq_one_letter_code
_entity_poly.pdbx_strand_id
1 'polypeptide(L)' 'MNKISKAALCVSAMIVLLGYAGSFEYAEEIVYSLTEKQYEAIKNDLGGKASDKQIAMKYQENKEYYDSIK' A
#
# COMPACT_ATOMS: atom_id res chain seq x y z
N MET A 1 4.51 30.50 20.10
CA MET A 1 4.44 29.02 20.12
C MET A 1 5.32 28.50 21.24
N ASN A 2 4.74 27.82 22.23
CA ASN A 2 5.51 27.25 23.33
C ASN A 2 6.35 26.06 22.83
N LYS A 3 7.52 25.83 23.44
CA LYS A 3 8.47 24.77 23.06
C LYS A 3 7.79 23.39 22.98
N ILE A 4 6.81 23.14 23.86
CA ILE A 4 6.00 21.92 23.91
C ILE A 4 5.11 21.77 22.65
N SER A 5 4.44 22.85 22.20
CA SER A 5 3.61 22.79 20.98
C SER A 5 4.44 22.54 19.72
N LYS A 6 5.69 23.04 19.66
CA LYS A 6 6.60 22.78 18.55
C LYS A 6 7.08 21.33 18.56
N ALA A 7 7.42 20.79 19.73
CA ALA A 7 7.82 19.40 19.88
C ALA A 7 6.68 18.43 19.50
N ALA A 8 5.46 18.68 19.97
CA ALA A 8 4.30 17.87 19.63
C ALA A 8 4.04 17.81 18.11
N LEU A 9 4.16 18.95 17.41
CA LEU A 9 3.97 19.04 15.97
C LEU A 9 5.06 18.27 15.19
N CYS A 10 6.31 18.33 15.65
CA CYS A 10 7.41 17.57 15.04
C CYS A 10 7.22 16.05 15.22
N VAL A 11 6.79 15.61 16.40
CA VAL A 11 6.52 14.18 16.67
C VAL A 11 5.36 13.68 15.82
N SER A 12 4.25 14.43 15.74
CA SER A 12 3.12 14.04 14.89
C SER A 12 3.51 13.96 13.41
N ALA A 13 4.31 14.90 12.92
CA ALA A 13 4.79 14.87 11.54
C ALA A 13 5.67 13.65 11.26
N MET A 14 6.55 13.27 12.20
CA MET A 14 7.37 12.06 12.06
C MET A 14 6.53 10.79 12.03
N ILE A 15 5.51 10.66 12.87
CA ILE A 15 4.62 9.48 12.87
C ILE A 15 3.89 9.34 11.53
N VAL A 16 3.40 10.46 10.96
CA VAL A 16 2.72 10.44 9.66
C VAL A 16 3.67 10.02 8.54
N LEU A 17 4.91 10.51 8.54
CA LEU A 17 5.93 10.13 7.55
C LEU A 17 6.30 8.64 7.65
N LEU A 18 6.47 8.13 8.87
CA LEU A 18 6.74 6.71 9.11
C LEU A 18 5.58 5.82 8.67
N GLY A 19 4.34 6.22 8.96
CA GLY A 19 3.15 5.49 8.51
C GLY A 19 3.02 5.46 6.98
N TYR A 20 3.37 6.56 6.30
CA TYR A 20 3.37 6.62 4.84
C TYR A 20 4.46 5.73 4.23
N ALA A 21 5.68 5.79 4.76
CA ALA A 21 6.80 4.96 4.31
C ALA A 21 6.49 3.46 4.48
N GLY A 22 6.01 3.05 5.66
CA GLY A 22 5.64 1.64 5.90
C GLY A 22 4.50 1.15 5.02
N SER A 23 3.52 2.01 4.71
CA SER A 23 2.42 1.65 3.79
C SER A 23 2.88 1.50 2.34
N PHE A 24 3.93 2.24 1.94
CA PHE A 24 4.51 2.15 0.61
C PHE A 24 5.33 0.86 0.47
N GLU A 25 6.21 0.60 1.43
CA GLU A 25 7.08 -0.58 1.46
C GLU A 25 6.26 -1.88 1.53
N TYR A 26 5.18 -1.89 2.32
CA TYR A 26 4.24 -3.02 2.39
C TYR A 26 3.49 -3.27 1.07
N ALA A 27 3.08 -2.20 0.39
CA ALA A 27 2.40 -2.34 -0.90
C ALA A 27 3.34 -2.89 -1.98
N GLU A 28 4.58 -2.42 -1.99
CA GLU A 28 5.63 -2.89 -2.88
C GLU A 28 5.92 -4.39 -2.64
N GLU A 29 6.09 -4.80 -1.38
CA GLU A 29 6.29 -6.21 -1.02
C GLU A 29 5.16 -7.12 -1.51
N ILE A 30 3.89 -6.69 -1.34
CA ILE A 30 2.75 -7.43 -1.87
C ILE A 30 2.86 -7.57 -3.38
N VAL A 31 3.04 -6.47 -4.11
CA VAL A 31 3.09 -6.52 -5.58
C VAL A 31 4.22 -7.40 -6.09
N TYR A 32 5.40 -7.36 -5.46
CA TYR A 32 6.51 -8.25 -5.80
C TYR A 32 6.24 -9.72 -5.48
N SER A 33 5.40 -10.02 -4.49
CA SER A 33 5.01 -11.39 -4.14
C SER A 33 3.93 -11.98 -5.05
N LEU A 34 3.23 -11.14 -5.84
CA LEU A 34 2.17 -11.60 -6.74
C LEU A 34 2.75 -12.37 -7.93
N THR A 35 2.02 -13.42 -8.34
CA THR A 35 2.28 -14.07 -9.63
C THR A 35 1.81 -13.18 -10.79
N GLU A 36 2.37 -13.38 -11.98
CA GLU A 36 1.99 -12.59 -13.18
C GLU A 36 0.48 -12.62 -13.44
N LYS A 37 -0.15 -13.79 -13.29
CA LYS A 37 -1.61 -13.93 -13.47
C LYS A 37 -2.42 -13.12 -12.46
N GLN A 38 -2.00 -13.11 -11.20
CA GLN A 38 -2.67 -12.33 -10.16
C GLN A 38 -2.50 -10.84 -10.43
N TYR A 39 -1.29 -10.40 -10.77
CA TYR A 39 -1.00 -9.01 -11.11
C TYR A 39 -1.84 -8.54 -12.30
N GLU A 40 -1.90 -9.33 -13.38
CA GLU A 40 -2.71 -9.01 -14.55
C GLU A 40 -4.21 -8.99 -14.26
N ALA A 41 -4.72 -9.96 -13.47
CA ALA A 41 -6.12 -9.99 -13.08
C ALA A 41 -6.52 -8.73 -12.29
N ILE A 42 -5.72 -8.34 -11.30
CA ILE A 42 -5.96 -7.13 -10.50
C ILE A 42 -5.84 -5.87 -11.37
N LYS A 43 -4.82 -5.80 -12.25
CA LYS A 43 -4.62 -4.67 -13.15
C LYS A 43 -5.79 -4.52 -14.14
N ASN A 44 -6.35 -5.63 -14.60
CA ASN A 44 -7.53 -5.66 -15.45
C ASN A 44 -8.78 -5.20 -14.68
N ASP A 45 -8.98 -5.68 -13.45
CA ASP A 45 -10.09 -5.25 -12.57
C ASP A 45 -10.06 -3.74 -12.26
N LEU A 46 -8.84 -3.17 -12.17
CA LEU A 46 -8.63 -1.74 -11.91
C LEU A 46 -8.58 -0.88 -13.19
N GLY A 47 -8.77 -1.46 -14.38
CA GLY A 47 -8.85 -0.71 -15.64
C GLY A 47 -7.51 -0.26 -16.23
N GLY A 48 -6.43 -0.99 -15.98
CA GLY A 48 -5.15 -0.88 -16.70
C GLY A 48 -4.21 0.27 -16.28
N LYS A 49 -4.69 1.24 -15.49
CA LYS A 49 -3.90 2.38 -14.97
C LYS A 49 -3.72 2.35 -13.45
N ALA A 50 -3.69 1.16 -12.86
CA ALA A 50 -3.47 1.02 -11.43
C ALA A 50 -2.01 1.26 -11.04
N SER A 51 -1.80 2.05 -10.00
CA SER A 51 -0.52 2.09 -9.29
C SER A 51 -0.32 0.81 -8.48
N ASP A 52 0.92 0.39 -8.25
CA ASP A 52 1.26 -0.78 -7.43
C ASP A 52 0.61 -0.72 -6.04
N LYS A 53 0.47 0.48 -5.45
CA LYS A 53 -0.27 0.66 -4.20
C LYS A 53 -1.75 0.26 -4.32
N GLN A 54 -2.39 0.59 -5.44
CA GLN A 54 -3.78 0.21 -5.69
C GLN A 54 -3.91 -1.28 -5.97
N ILE A 55 -2.93 -1.87 -6.67
CA ILE A 55 -2.87 -3.31 -6.93
C ILE A 55 -2.73 -4.08 -5.61
N ALA A 56 -1.78 -3.69 -4.76
CA ALA A 56 -1.58 -4.29 -3.45
C ALA A 56 -2.82 -4.17 -2.55
N MET A 57 -3.42 -2.98 -2.51
CA MET A 57 -4.62 -2.74 -1.72
C MET A 57 -5.80 -3.59 -2.21
N LYS A 58 -6.02 -3.66 -3.52
CA LYS A 58 -7.09 -4.45 -4.13
C LYS A 58 -6.89 -5.95 -3.91
N TYR A 59 -5.65 -6.41 -4.02
CA TYR A 59 -5.26 -7.77 -3.67
C TYR A 59 -5.60 -8.07 -2.22
N GLN A 60 -5.20 -7.20 -1.30
CA GLN A 60 -5.43 -7.41 0.12
C GLN A 60 -6.93 -7.41 0.47
N GLU A 61 -7.73 -6.56 -0.18
CA GLU A 61 -9.20 -6.53 -0.04
C GLU A 61 -9.88 -7.82 -0.53
N ASN A 62 -9.30 -8.51 -1.51
CA ASN A 62 -9.89 -9.72 -2.12
C ASN A 62 -8.89 -10.88 -2.15
N LYS A 63 -8.11 -11.02 -1.08
CA LYS A 63 -6.95 -11.91 -1.03
C LYS A 63 -7.32 -13.36 -1.37
N GLU A 64 -8.41 -13.87 -0.79
CA GLU A 64 -8.88 -15.24 -1.04
C GLU A 64 -9.22 -15.51 -2.51
N TYR A 65 -9.79 -14.51 -3.20
CA TYR A 65 -10.11 -14.63 -4.62
C TYR A 65 -8.84 -14.71 -5.47
N TYR A 66 -7.91 -13.76 -5.28
CA TYR A 66 -6.68 -13.75 -6.07
C TYR A 66 -5.74 -14.90 -5.71
N ASP A 67 -5.71 -15.37 -4.45
CA ASP A 67 -4.97 -16.58 -4.05
C ASP A 67 -5.48 -17.86 -4.74
N SER A 68 -6.75 -17.87 -5.14
CA SER A 68 -7.33 -18.98 -5.90
C SER A 68 -6.88 -19.02 -7.36
N ILE A 69 -6.36 -17.89 -7.88
CA ILE A 69 -5.86 -17.74 -9.25
C ILE A 69 -4.40 -18.22 -9.27
N LYS A 70 -4.20 -19.52 -9.49
CA LYS A 70 -2.89 -20.17 -9.70
C LYS A 70 -2.49 -20.18 -11.17
#